data_AF-A0A817VXI7-F1
#
_entry.id   AF-A0A817VXI7-F1
#
_cell.length_a   1.000
_cell.length_b   1.000
_cell.length_c   1.000
_cell.angle_alpha   90.00
_cell.angle_beta   90.00
_cell.angle_gamma   90.00
#
_symmetry.space_group_name_H-M   'P 1'
#
loop_
_entity.id
_entity.type
_entity.pdbx_description
1 polymer ?
#
loop_
_entity_poly.entity_id
_entity_poly.type
_entity_poly.pdbx_seq_one_letter_code
_entity_poly.pdbx_strand_id
1 'polypeptide(L)'
;MGQSMGKKLSNKELQLYSQQTQLQPYVIQQLYEAFIDRTGKKGRMTINEFKLAYTQINPYANIYNIDMDAERVFLMFDNDRNGVLTFDEFVVAFVMMQRGLVS
;
A
#
# COMPACT_ATOMS: atom_id res chain seq x y z
N MET A 1 -6.31 15.44 20.25
CA MET A 1 -7.35 15.75 19.25
C MET A 1 -7.29 14.68 18.17
N GLY A 2 -8.13 13.64 18.30
CA GLY A 2 -8.14 12.52 17.36
C GLY A 2 -8.90 12.90 16.11
N GLN A 3 -8.19 13.11 15.00
CA GLN A 3 -8.84 13.30 13.71
C GLN A 3 -9.63 12.04 13.38
N SER A 4 -10.90 12.25 13.06
CA SER A 4 -11.85 11.25 12.60
C SER A 4 -11.17 10.35 11.57
N MET A 5 -11.18 9.02 11.77
CA MET A 5 -10.82 8.02 10.77
C MET A 5 -11.85 8.05 9.63
N GLY A 6 -11.85 9.15 8.87
CA GLY A 6 -12.55 9.24 7.60
C GLY A 6 -11.74 8.46 6.59
N LYS A 7 -12.41 7.74 5.70
CA LYS A 7 -11.81 7.09 4.52
C LYS A 7 -11.12 8.09 3.55
N LYS A 8 -10.91 9.35 3.95
CA LYS A 8 -10.42 10.45 3.12
C LYS A 8 -9.24 11.13 3.76
N LEU A 9 -8.19 11.30 2.96
CA LEU A 9 -7.06 12.15 3.30
C LEU A 9 -7.49 13.63 3.18
N SER A 10 -6.86 14.50 3.95
CA SER A 10 -7.02 15.93 3.79
C SER A 10 -6.40 16.41 2.47
N ASN A 11 -6.86 17.55 1.96
CA ASN A 11 -6.28 18.16 0.75
C ASN A 11 -4.77 18.41 0.90
N LYS A 12 -4.30 18.73 2.11
CA LYS A 12 -2.88 18.95 2.39
C LYS A 12 -2.08 17.66 2.28
N GLU A 13 -2.59 16.55 2.83
CA GLU A 13 -1.97 15.23 2.71
C GLU A 13 -1.95 14.76 1.26
N LEU A 14 -3.06 14.90 0.54
CA LEU A 14 -3.15 14.56 -0.88
C LEU A 14 -2.12 15.33 -1.72
N GLN A 15 -1.95 16.63 -1.45
CA GLN A 15 -0.93 17.43 -2.14
C GLN A 15 0.49 17.00 -1.78
N LEU A 16 0.76 16.68 -0.51
CA LEU A 16 2.06 16.21 -0.07
C LEU A 16 2.44 14.89 -0.77
N TYR A 17 1.55 13.90 -0.71
CA TYR A 17 1.75 12.63 -1.41
C TYR A 17 1.90 12.85 -2.93
N SER A 18 1.08 13.73 -3.52
CA SER A 18 1.15 14.03 -4.96
C SER A 18 2.51 14.60 -5.35
N GLN A 19 3.08 15.51 -4.54
CA GLN A 19 4.42 16.05 -4.79
C GLN A 19 5.53 14.98 -4.68
N GLN A 20 5.42 14.07 -3.71
CA GLN A 20 6.42 13.02 -3.49
C GLN A 20 6.37 11.90 -4.53
N THR A 21 5.16 11.56 -4.98
CA THR A 21 4.89 10.36 -5.81
C THR A 21 4.66 10.69 -7.27
N GLN A 22 4.37 11.96 -7.58
CA GLN A 22 3.85 12.45 -8.86
C GLN A 22 2.52 11.80 -9.28
N LEU A 23 1.82 11.14 -8.36
CA LEU A 23 0.47 10.65 -8.58
C LEU A 23 -0.53 11.80 -8.47
N GLN A 24 -1.63 11.69 -9.22
CA GLN A 24 -2.73 12.63 -9.08
C GLN A 24 -3.44 12.43 -7.74
N PRO A 25 -3.92 13.51 -7.07
CA PRO A 25 -4.62 13.43 -5.78
C PRO A 25 -5.75 12.39 -5.74
N TYR A 26 -6.52 12.24 -6.82
CA TYR A 26 -7.61 11.27 -6.89
C TYR A 26 -7.13 9.81 -6.90
N VAL A 27 -5.92 9.53 -7.40
CA VAL A 27 -5.32 8.18 -7.36
C VAL A 27 -4.88 7.86 -5.94
N ILE A 28 -4.23 8.81 -5.27
CA ILE A 28 -3.80 8.68 -3.87
C ILE A 28 -5.00 8.43 -2.95
N GLN A 29 -6.10 9.16 -3.17
CA GLN A 29 -7.34 8.98 -2.42
C GLN A 29 -7.93 7.56 -2.61
N GLN A 30 -7.92 7.01 -3.82
CA GLN A 30 -8.37 5.64 -4.08
C GLN A 30 -7.45 4.59 -3.44
N LEU A 31 -6.14 4.80 -3.48
CA LEU A 31 -5.17 3.93 -2.80
C LEU A 31 -5.40 3.94 -1.29
N TYR A 32 -5.67 5.10 -0.70
CA TYR A 32 -5.98 5.23 0.72
C TYR A 32 -7.28 4.53 1.10
N GLU A 33 -8.34 4.70 0.30
CA GLU A 33 -9.61 3.99 0.51
C GLU A 33 -9.42 2.48 0.46
N ALA A 34 -8.70 1.97 -0.55
CA ALA A 34 -8.38 0.54 -0.65
C ALA A 34 -7.54 0.05 0.55
N PHE A 35 -6.57 0.84 1.01
CA PHE A 35 -5.74 0.50 2.17
C PHE A 35 -6.57 0.45 3.46
N ILE A 36 -7.46 1.42 3.68
CA ILE A 36 -8.34 1.46 4.85
C ILE A 36 -9.39 0.35 4.79
N ASP A 37 -9.91 0.00 3.62
CA ASP A 37 -10.85 -1.12 3.48
C ASP A 37 -10.20 -2.47 3.85
N ARG A 38 -8.88 -2.60 3.67
CA ARG A 38 -8.12 -3.80 4.08
C ARG A 38 -7.68 -3.78 5.54
N THR A 39 -7.26 -2.63 6.05
CA THR A 39 -6.68 -2.51 7.42
C THR A 39 -7.72 -2.14 8.48
N GLY A 40 -8.88 -1.62 8.06
CA GLY A 40 -9.91 -1.09 8.94
C GLY A 40 -9.38 0.04 9.82
N LYS A 41 -9.70 -0.02 11.13
CA LYS A 41 -9.27 0.98 12.12
C LYS A 41 -7.81 0.83 12.57
N LYS A 42 -7.09 -0.19 12.09
CA LYS A 42 -5.68 -0.44 12.49
C LYS A 42 -4.72 0.52 11.79
N GLY A 43 -5.02 0.93 10.55
CA GLY A 43 -4.16 1.80 9.74
C GLY A 43 -2.78 1.18 9.42
N ARG A 44 -2.65 -0.13 9.57
CA ARG A 44 -1.42 -0.91 9.35
C ARG A 44 -1.78 -2.26 8.75
N MET A 45 -0.99 -2.72 7.78
CA MET A 45 -1.21 -3.98 7.08
C MET A 45 -0.11 -4.97 7.42
N THR A 46 -0.48 -6.08 8.02
CA THR A 46 0.45 -7.20 8.27
C THR A 46 0.78 -7.95 6.98
N ILE A 47 1.87 -8.70 6.97
CA ILE A 47 2.23 -9.58 5.84
C ILE A 47 1.10 -10.54 5.43
N ASN A 48 0.33 -11.07 6.39
CA ASN A 48 -0.78 -11.98 6.11
C ASN A 48 -1.95 -11.25 5.41
N GLU A 49 -2.28 -10.04 5.87
CA GLU A 49 -3.29 -9.18 5.23
C GLU A 49 -2.83 -8.76 3.81
N PHE A 50 -1.53 -8.51 3.64
CA PHE A 50 -0.93 -8.20 2.33
C PHE A 50 -1.00 -9.40 1.37
N LYS A 51 -0.60 -10.61 1.80
CA LYS A 51 -0.66 -11.84 1.00
C LYS A 51 -2.07 -12.09 0.46
N LEU A 52 -3.10 -11.91 1.30
CA LEU A 52 -4.51 -12.02 0.91
C LEU A 52 -4.93 -10.96 -0.12
N ALA A 53 -4.42 -9.73 -0.04
CA ALA A 53 -4.70 -8.70 -1.03
C ALA A 53 -3.95 -8.96 -2.34
N TYR A 54 -2.70 -9.43 -2.26
CA TYR A 54 -1.82 -9.71 -3.40
C TYR A 54 -2.40 -10.81 -4.30
N THR A 55 -2.98 -11.86 -3.72
CA THR A 55 -3.62 -12.94 -4.49
C THR A 55 -4.87 -12.47 -5.25
N GLN A 56 -5.58 -11.46 -4.74
CA GLN A 56 -6.81 -10.95 -5.38
C GLN A 56 -6.53 -10.04 -6.58
N ILE A 57 -5.37 -9.35 -6.59
CA ILE A 57 -4.98 -8.44 -7.68
C ILE A 57 -4.15 -9.13 -8.77
N ASN A 58 -3.62 -10.33 -8.50
CA ASN A 58 -2.76 -11.05 -9.43
C ASN A 58 -3.35 -12.43 -9.80
N PRO A 59 -4.44 -12.47 -10.59
CA PRO A 59 -5.11 -13.72 -10.97
C PRO A 59 -4.25 -14.65 -11.85
N TYR A 60 -3.11 -14.17 -12.34
CA TYR A 60 -2.16 -14.93 -13.18
C TYR A 60 -0.83 -15.25 -12.46
N ALA A 61 -0.70 -14.92 -11.17
CA ALA A 61 0.48 -15.29 -10.39
C ALA A 61 0.66 -16.81 -10.39
N ASN A 62 1.91 -17.27 -10.46
CA ASN A 62 2.20 -18.69 -10.32
C ASN A 62 1.84 -19.15 -8.90
N ILE A 63 0.75 -19.92 -8.79
CA ILE A 63 0.19 -20.40 -7.52
C ILE A 63 1.21 -21.15 -6.64
N TYR A 64 2.28 -21.70 -7.24
CA TYR A 64 3.32 -22.41 -6.51
C TYR A 64 4.25 -21.49 -5.72
N ASN A 65 4.38 -20.22 -6.10
CA ASN A 65 5.31 -19.27 -5.48
C ASN A 65 4.64 -18.01 -4.91
N ILE A 66 3.30 -17.97 -4.91
CA ILE A 66 2.54 -16.75 -4.58
C ILE A 66 2.86 -16.18 -3.19
N ASP A 67 3.07 -17.05 -2.20
CA ASP A 67 3.43 -16.63 -0.84
C ASP A 67 4.86 -16.08 -0.78
N MET A 68 5.79 -16.67 -1.52
CA MET A 68 7.19 -16.24 -1.58
C MET A 68 7.33 -14.89 -2.29
N ASP A 69 6.60 -14.71 -3.40
CA ASP A 69 6.62 -13.49 -4.16
C ASP A 69 5.93 -12.35 -3.40
N ALA A 70 4.78 -12.63 -2.77
CA ALA A 70 4.11 -11.65 -1.91
C ALA A 70 4.97 -11.24 -0.71
N GLU A 71 5.71 -12.18 -0.12
CA GLU A 71 6.64 -11.90 0.99
C GLU A 71 7.84 -11.07 0.55
N ARG A 72 8.45 -11.39 -0.59
CA ARG A 72 9.51 -10.54 -1.18
C ARG A 72 9.02 -9.14 -1.45
N VAL A 73 7.85 -8.99 -2.06
CA VAL A 73 7.22 -7.70 -2.33
C VAL A 73 6.94 -6.95 -1.03
N PHE A 74 6.39 -7.63 -0.02
CA PHE A 74 6.16 -7.04 1.28
C PHE A 74 7.44 -6.50 1.92
N LEU A 75 8.53 -7.28 1.90
CA LEU A 75 9.83 -6.88 2.46
C LEU A 75 10.48 -5.71 1.71
N MET A 76 10.18 -5.55 0.42
CA MET A 76 10.61 -4.36 -0.33
C MET A 76 9.83 -3.11 0.06
N PHE A 77 8.62 -3.28 0.58
CA PHE A 77 7.73 -2.19 0.97
C PHE A 77 7.90 -1.81 2.44
N ASP A 78 8.15 -2.78 3.31
CA ASP A 78 8.41 -2.64 4.76
C ASP A 78 9.80 -2.07 5.00
N ASN A 79 9.94 -0.77 4.77
CA ASN A 79 11.22 -0.07 4.70
C ASN A 79 11.91 0.00 6.07
N ASP A 80 11.12 0.13 7.15
CA ASP A 80 11.64 0.12 8.51
C ASP A 80 11.76 -1.29 9.13
N ARG A 81 11.28 -2.33 8.41
CA ARG A 81 11.32 -3.75 8.78
C ARG A 81 10.60 -4.05 10.09
N ASN A 82 9.53 -3.32 10.37
CA ASN A 82 8.73 -3.50 11.59
C ASN A 82 7.69 -4.63 11.45
N GLY A 83 7.57 -5.24 10.27
CA GLY A 83 6.64 -6.34 9.97
C GLY A 83 5.22 -5.89 9.61
N VAL A 84 4.99 -4.59 9.43
CA VAL A 84 3.70 -3.99 9.05
C VAL A 84 3.86 -2.83 8.08
N LEU A 85 3.05 -2.78 7.03
CA LEU A 85 3.02 -1.64 6.11
C LEU A 85 2.11 -0.54 6.64
N THR A 86 2.67 0.67 6.70
CA THR A 86 1.91 1.91 6.79
C THR A 86 1.42 2.36 5.42
N PHE A 87 0.52 3.35 5.39
CA PHE A 87 0.05 3.90 4.12
C PHE A 87 1.17 4.59 3.32
N ASP A 88 2.10 5.28 4.01
CA ASP A 88 3.27 5.91 3.39
C ASP A 88 4.11 4.89 2.62
N GLU A 89 4.43 3.77 3.27
CA GLU A 89 5.21 2.67 2.69
C GLU A 89 4.47 2.03 1.51
N PHE A 90 3.17 1.81 1.66
CA PHE A 90 2.32 1.26 0.59
C PHE A 90 2.29 2.15 -0.67
N VAL A 91 2.24 3.48 -0.51
CA VAL A 91 2.21 4.41 -1.64
C VAL A 91 3.56 4.47 -2.35
N VAL A 92 4.67 4.54 -1.61
CA VAL A 92 6.02 4.55 -2.18
C VAL A 92 6.26 3.27 -2.99
N ALA A 93 5.90 2.14 -2.39
CA ALA A 93 5.91 0.83 -3.00
C ALA A 93 5.15 0.74 -4.33
N PHE A 94 3.90 1.24 -4.34
CA PHE A 94 3.07 1.28 -5.54
C PHE A 94 3.73 2.08 -6.67
N VAL A 95 4.35 3.22 -6.34
CA VAL A 95 5.08 4.05 -7.30
C VAL A 95 6.30 3.33 -7.86
N MET A 96 7.07 2.63 -7.02
CA MET A 96 8.22 1.83 -7.45
C MET A 96 7.83 0.71 -8.40
N MET A 97 6.73 0.01 -8.11
CA MET A 97 6.16 -1.02 -9.00
C MET A 97 5.70 -0.44 -10.34
N GLN A 98 4.92 0.65 -10.35
CA GLN A 98 4.46 1.26 -11.60
C GLN A 98 5.60 1.76 -12.50
N ARG A 99 6.73 2.15 -11.90
CA ARG A 99 7.90 2.65 -12.62
C ARG A 99 8.87 1.54 -13.04
N GLY A 100 8.57 0.27 -12.74
CA GLY A 100 9.44 -0.86 -13.09
C GLY A 100 10.79 -0.84 -12.38
N LEU A 101 10.89 -0.18 -11.21
CA LEU A 101 12.12 -0.13 -10.41
C LEU A 101 12.37 -1.42 -9.61
N VAL A 102 11.44 -2.37 -9.71
CA VAL A 102 11.51 -3.70 -9.11
C VAL A 102 11.62 -4.68 -10.27
N SER A 103 12.85 -5.04 -10.62
CA SER A 103 13.20 -5.96 -11.71
C SER A 103 13.95 -7.17 -11.16
#